data_AF-G0KZ19-F1
#
_entry.id   AF-G0KZ19-F1
#
_cell.length_a   1.000
_cell.length_b   1.000
_cell.length_c   1.000
_cell.angle_alpha   90.00
_cell.angle_beta   90.00
_cell.angle_gamma   90.00
#
_symmetry.space_group_name_H-M   'P 1'
#
loop_
_entity.id
_entity.type
_entity.pdbx_description
1 polymer ?
#
loop_
_entity_poly.entity_id
_entity_poly.type
_entity_poly.pdbx_seq_one_letter_code
_entity_poly.pdbx_strand_id
1 'polypeptide(L)'
;MEWLRSVDLAEYAPNLRGSGVHGGLMVLEPRFNVEALALLLNIPPNKTLLRRHLATHFHLLIGSEAQRLKQDCLENPDYTVLTATAKVKPRRLSFGGFGTLRKKRQDDGEEYVCPMNVEMPKNSSFQTSARIYEDNLEHLEKMEDSEGTVRQIGAFSEGINNLTSMLKDDVFFREVSACPPEYDPSEMHNNSNI
;
A
#
# COMPACT_ATOMS: atom_id res chain seq x y z
N MET A 1 -13.50 -11.73 -3.06
CA MET A 1 -14.73 -12.55 -3.02
C MET A 1 -15.88 -11.85 -3.74
N GLU A 2 -16.10 -10.56 -3.52
CA GLU A 2 -17.12 -9.72 -4.19
C GLU A 2 -17.19 -9.94 -5.71
N TRP A 3 -16.03 -9.93 -6.37
CA TRP A 3 -15.93 -10.12 -7.82
C TRP A 3 -16.59 -11.41 -8.33
N LEU A 4 -16.48 -12.52 -7.59
CA LEU A 4 -17.17 -13.76 -7.97
C LEU A 4 -18.69 -13.61 -7.92
N ARG A 5 -19.19 -12.79 -6.99
CA ARG A 5 -20.63 -12.50 -6.89
C ARG A 5 -21.09 -11.63 -8.06
N SER A 6 -20.28 -10.68 -8.52
CA SER A 6 -20.61 -9.83 -9.67
C SER A 6 -20.56 -10.55 -11.02
N VAL A 7 -19.98 -11.75 -11.08
CA VAL A 7 -19.92 -12.58 -12.30
C VAL A 7 -20.75 -13.85 -12.16
N ASP A 8 -21.81 -13.83 -11.34
CA ASP A 8 -22.75 -14.96 -11.18
C ASP A 8 -22.13 -16.28 -10.67
N LEU A 9 -21.01 -16.21 -9.93
CA LEU A 9 -20.35 -17.36 -9.30
C LEU A 9 -20.36 -17.27 -7.76
N ALA A 10 -21.36 -16.59 -7.19
CA ALA A 10 -21.47 -16.34 -5.76
C ALA A 10 -21.47 -17.61 -4.91
N GLU A 11 -22.06 -18.70 -5.40
CA GLU A 11 -22.13 -20.00 -4.69
C GLU A 11 -20.75 -20.65 -4.47
N TYR A 12 -19.78 -20.37 -5.34
CA TYR A 12 -18.42 -20.90 -5.24
C TYR A 12 -17.50 -20.00 -4.41
N ALA A 13 -17.88 -18.75 -4.18
CA ALA A 13 -17.04 -17.78 -3.48
C ALA A 13 -16.55 -18.29 -2.12
N PRO A 14 -17.38 -18.87 -1.22
CA PRO A 14 -16.91 -19.33 0.09
C PRO A 14 -15.72 -20.28 0.05
N ASN A 15 -15.52 -21.04 -1.03
CA ASN A 15 -14.41 -21.99 -1.19
C ASN A 15 -13.03 -21.30 -1.26
N LEU A 16 -12.97 -20.02 -1.60
CA LEU A 16 -11.71 -19.26 -1.56
C LEU A 16 -11.37 -18.72 -0.17
N ARG A 17 -12.23 -18.91 0.85
CA ARG A 17 -11.91 -18.46 2.20
C ARG A 17 -10.71 -19.26 2.72
N GLY A 18 -9.65 -18.54 3.11
CA GLY A 18 -8.43 -19.17 3.63
C GLY A 18 -7.54 -19.81 2.57
N SER A 19 -7.82 -19.66 1.27
CA SER A 19 -6.98 -20.20 0.19
C SER A 19 -5.75 -19.34 -0.14
N GLY A 20 -5.69 -18.09 0.36
CA GLY A 20 -4.63 -17.13 0.03
C GLY A 20 -4.78 -16.48 -1.35
N VAL A 21 -5.86 -16.76 -2.09
CA VAL A 21 -6.12 -16.12 -3.38
C VAL A 21 -6.45 -14.64 -3.17
N HIS A 22 -5.69 -13.79 -3.84
CA HIS A 22 -5.81 -12.34 -3.83
C HIS A 22 -5.39 -11.78 -5.20
N GLY A 23 -5.70 -10.52 -5.48
CA GLY A 23 -5.45 -9.92 -6.80
C GLY A 23 -3.98 -9.97 -7.25
N GLY A 24 -3.05 -9.78 -6.32
CA GLY A 24 -1.61 -9.90 -6.58
C GLY A 24 -1.22 -11.27 -7.13
N LEU A 25 -1.67 -12.35 -6.49
CA LEU A 25 -1.46 -13.72 -7.00
C LEU A 25 -2.10 -13.91 -8.38
N MET A 26 -3.32 -13.41 -8.57
CA MET A 26 -4.05 -13.59 -9.83
C MET A 26 -3.34 -12.93 -11.02
N VAL A 27 -2.72 -11.77 -10.82
CA VAL A 27 -2.07 -10.99 -11.89
C VAL A 27 -0.60 -11.37 -12.04
N LEU A 28 0.16 -11.43 -10.94
CA LEU A 28 1.62 -11.47 -10.98
C LEU A 28 2.22 -12.87 -11.06
N GLU A 29 1.51 -13.92 -10.64
CA GLU A 29 2.00 -15.31 -10.72
C GLU A 29 1.66 -15.91 -12.09
N PRO A 30 2.64 -16.16 -12.98
CA PRO A 30 2.37 -16.66 -14.33
C PRO A 30 1.78 -18.08 -14.33
N ARG A 31 2.04 -18.86 -13.27
CA ARG A 31 1.51 -20.22 -13.13
C ARG A 31 0.08 -20.27 -12.59
N PHE A 32 -0.44 -19.15 -12.07
CA PHE A 32 -1.82 -19.05 -11.59
C PHE A 32 -2.76 -18.75 -12.77
N ASN A 33 -3.45 -19.76 -13.27
CA ASN A 33 -4.34 -19.67 -14.43
C ASN A 33 -5.81 -20.00 -14.06
N VAL A 34 -6.70 -19.97 -15.07
CA VAL A 34 -8.13 -20.30 -14.89
C VAL A 34 -8.32 -21.69 -14.26
N GLU A 35 -7.50 -22.67 -14.65
CA GLU A 35 -7.57 -24.03 -14.14
C GLU A 35 -7.23 -24.10 -12.65
N ALA A 36 -6.21 -23.37 -12.20
CA ALA A 36 -5.86 -23.25 -10.79
C ALA A 36 -6.99 -22.59 -9.99
N LEU A 37 -7.60 -21.52 -10.52
CA LEU A 37 -8.73 -20.86 -9.86
C LEU A 37 -9.96 -21.77 -9.80
N ALA A 38 -10.27 -22.50 -10.88
CA ALA A 38 -11.39 -23.44 -10.92
C ALA A 38 -11.21 -24.58 -9.90
N LEU A 39 -9.98 -25.07 -9.72
CA LEU A 39 -9.64 -26.06 -8.71
C LEU A 39 -9.91 -25.53 -7.29
N LEU A 40 -9.45 -24.31 -6.98
CA LEU A 40 -9.65 -23.68 -5.67
C LEU A 40 -11.11 -23.33 -5.38
N LEU A 41 -11.90 -23.06 -6.42
CA LEU A 41 -13.34 -22.88 -6.32
C LEU A 41 -14.13 -24.20 -6.20
N ASN A 42 -13.46 -25.35 -6.26
CA ASN A 42 -14.07 -26.69 -6.33
C ASN A 42 -15.05 -26.83 -7.52
N ILE A 43 -14.74 -26.21 -8.67
CA ILE A 43 -15.51 -26.40 -9.91
C ILE A 43 -14.93 -27.61 -10.66
N PRO A 44 -15.66 -28.72 -10.79
CA PRO A 44 -15.13 -29.93 -11.44
C PRO A 44 -14.97 -29.75 -12.96
N PRO A 45 -14.08 -30.54 -13.62
CA PRO A 45 -13.77 -30.41 -15.05
C PRO A 45 -14.96 -30.68 -15.98
N ASN A 46 -15.93 -31.49 -15.53
CA ASN A 46 -17.15 -31.78 -16.30
C ASN A 46 -18.15 -30.61 -16.38
N LYS A 47 -18.05 -29.60 -15.50
CA LYS A 47 -18.87 -28.37 -15.57
C LYS A 47 -18.29 -27.36 -16.55
N THR A 48 -18.23 -27.75 -17.83
CA THR A 48 -17.58 -26.99 -18.91
C THR A 48 -18.16 -25.59 -19.10
N LEU A 49 -19.49 -25.42 -18.93
CA LEU A 49 -20.14 -24.10 -19.05
C LEU A 49 -19.65 -23.12 -17.98
N LEU A 50 -19.56 -23.55 -16.72
CA LEU A 50 -19.05 -22.71 -15.63
C LEU A 50 -17.58 -22.39 -15.81
N ARG A 51 -16.78 -23.35 -16.25
CA ARG A 51 -15.35 -23.14 -16.53
C ARG A 51 -15.12 -22.16 -17.67
N ARG A 52 -15.94 -22.24 -18.73
CA ARG A 52 -15.92 -21.25 -19.82
C ARG A 52 -16.31 -19.86 -19.33
N HIS A 53 -17.36 -19.76 -18.52
CA HIS A 53 -17.80 -18.49 -17.91
C HIS A 53 -16.71 -17.88 -17.04
N LEU A 54 -16.12 -18.67 -16.14
CA LEU A 54 -15.00 -18.28 -15.30
C LEU A 54 -13.81 -17.82 -16.16
N ALA A 55 -13.45 -18.56 -17.21
CA ALA A 55 -12.35 -18.21 -18.10
C ALA A 55 -12.55 -16.84 -18.74
N THR A 56 -13.73 -16.59 -19.31
CA THR A 56 -14.06 -15.30 -19.93
C THR A 56 -13.91 -14.15 -18.94
N HIS A 57 -14.52 -14.25 -17.76
CA HIS A 57 -14.45 -13.19 -16.76
C HIS A 57 -13.06 -13.05 -16.13
N PHE A 58 -12.32 -14.14 -15.96
CA PHE A 58 -10.95 -14.09 -15.44
C PHE A 58 -10.02 -13.34 -16.38
N HIS A 59 -10.06 -13.61 -17.69
CA HIS A 59 -9.24 -12.90 -18.68
C HIS A 59 -9.59 -11.41 -18.76
N LEU A 60 -10.87 -11.05 -18.64
CA LEU A 60 -11.30 -9.66 -18.54
C LEU A 60 -10.75 -8.98 -17.28
N LEU A 61 -10.67 -9.70 -16.15
CA LEU A 61 -10.19 -9.17 -14.89
C LEU A 61 -8.68 -8.90 -14.90
N ILE A 62 -7.88 -9.85 -15.41
CA ILE A 62 -6.40 -9.74 -15.35
C ILE A 62 -5.82 -8.89 -16.48
N GLY A 63 -6.57 -8.69 -17.57
CA GLY A 63 -6.12 -7.95 -18.74
C GLY A 63 -5.23 -8.76 -19.69
N SER A 64 -5.03 -8.21 -20.90
CA SER A 64 -4.34 -8.88 -22.01
C SER A 64 -2.87 -9.17 -21.74
N GLU A 65 -2.18 -8.32 -21.01
CA GLU A 65 -0.76 -8.49 -20.70
C GLU A 65 -0.53 -9.67 -19.76
N ALA A 66 -1.25 -9.73 -18.63
CA ALA A 66 -1.17 -10.84 -17.70
C ALA A 66 -1.65 -12.15 -18.35
N GLN A 67 -2.66 -12.08 -19.23
CA GLN A 67 -3.10 -13.23 -20.00
C GLN A 67 -1.98 -13.78 -20.91
N ARG A 68 -1.25 -12.90 -21.63
CA ARG A 68 -0.13 -13.31 -22.49
C ARG A 68 1.00 -13.94 -21.67
N LEU A 69 1.41 -13.31 -20.57
CA LEU A 69 2.46 -13.85 -19.69
C LEU A 69 2.13 -15.26 -19.17
N LYS A 70 0.87 -15.51 -18.82
CA LYS A 70 0.39 -16.84 -18.40
C LYS A 70 0.40 -17.85 -19.54
N GLN A 71 0.05 -17.43 -20.75
CA GLN A 71 0.09 -18.27 -21.96
C GLN A 71 1.54 -18.65 -22.30
N ASP A 72 2.45 -17.68 -22.35
CA ASP A 72 3.87 -17.90 -22.60
C ASP A 72 4.44 -18.88 -21.56
N CYS A 73 4.08 -18.69 -20.28
CA CYS A 73 4.49 -19.59 -19.20
C CYS A 73 4.00 -21.03 -19.39
N LEU A 74 2.78 -21.24 -19.90
CA LEU A 74 2.21 -22.56 -20.19
C LEU A 74 2.90 -23.26 -21.37
N GLU A 75 3.41 -22.50 -22.34
CA GLU A 75 4.12 -23.02 -23.51
C GLU A 75 5.56 -23.42 -23.22
N ASN A 76 6.11 -23.01 -22.07
CA ASN A 76 7.46 -23.41 -21.67
C ASN A 76 7.53 -24.91 -21.36
N PRO A 77 8.52 -25.65 -21.87
CA PRO A 77 8.65 -27.10 -21.63
C PRO A 77 8.91 -27.45 -20.15
N ASP A 78 9.47 -26.52 -19.38
CA ASP A 78 9.69 -26.66 -17.93
C ASP A 78 8.47 -26.23 -17.09
N TYR A 79 7.30 -26.07 -17.72
CA TYR A 79 6.09 -25.65 -17.03
C TYR A 79 5.70 -26.67 -15.95
N THR A 80 5.45 -26.15 -14.74
CA THR A 80 4.93 -26.93 -13.63
C THR A 80 3.63 -26.32 -13.12
N VAL A 81 2.60 -27.14 -12.98
CA VAL A 81 1.30 -26.68 -12.46
C VAL A 81 1.46 -26.14 -11.04
N LEU A 82 0.79 -25.03 -10.73
CA LEU A 82 0.72 -24.51 -9.37
C LEU A 82 -0.22 -25.40 -8.55
N THR A 83 0.30 -26.07 -7.52
CA THR A 83 -0.52 -26.85 -6.58
C THR A 83 -0.93 -25.98 -5.39
N ALA A 84 -2.13 -26.20 -4.85
CA ALA A 84 -2.62 -25.44 -3.68
C ALA A 84 -1.72 -25.59 -2.43
N THR A 85 -0.93 -26.65 -2.37
CA THR A 85 0.04 -26.93 -1.30
C THR A 85 1.47 -26.49 -1.64
N ALA A 86 1.67 -25.81 -2.78
CA ALA A 86 2.99 -25.34 -3.19
C ALA A 86 3.57 -24.41 -2.12
N LYS A 87 4.61 -24.88 -1.44
CA LYS A 87 5.34 -24.07 -0.47
C LYS A 87 6.19 -23.07 -1.25
N VAL A 88 5.73 -21.83 -1.35
CA VAL A 88 6.63 -20.73 -1.69
C VAL A 88 7.63 -20.65 -0.55
N LYS A 89 8.89 -21.00 -0.81
CA LYS A 89 9.96 -20.69 0.14
C LYS A 89 10.20 -19.20 -0.01
N PRO A 90 9.76 -18.36 0.94
CA PRO A 90 10.12 -16.95 0.87
C PRO A 90 11.63 -16.94 0.85
N ARG A 91 12.24 -16.30 -0.14
CA ARG A 91 13.67 -16.01 -0.05
C ARG A 91 13.78 -15.12 1.19
N ARG A 92 14.27 -15.68 2.29
CA ARG A 92 14.64 -14.89 3.45
C ARG A 92 15.81 -14.02 2.98
N LEU A 93 15.50 -12.80 2.59
CA LEU A 93 16.46 -11.71 2.69
C LEU A 93 16.83 -11.69 4.18
N SER A 94 18.10 -11.95 4.45
CA SER A 94 18.62 -11.95 5.81
C SER A 94 18.43 -10.54 6.35
N PHE A 95 17.37 -10.31 7.14
CA PHE A 95 17.18 -9.05 7.85
C PHE A 95 18.48 -8.76 8.60
N GLY A 96 19.17 -7.69 8.19
CA GLY A 96 20.51 -7.34 8.66
C GLY A 96 20.60 -7.49 10.17
N GLY A 97 21.61 -8.24 10.60
CA GLY A 97 21.86 -8.48 12.02
C GLY A 97 21.99 -7.14 12.75
N PHE A 98 21.29 -7.02 13.88
CA PHE A 98 21.58 -6.02 14.90
C PHE A 98 22.99 -6.30 15.44
N GLY A 99 24.01 -5.75 14.78
CA GLY A 99 25.39 -6.08 15.09
C GLY A 99 26.37 -5.14 14.41
N THR A 100 26.77 -4.12 15.16
CA THR A 100 28.00 -3.32 15.00
C THR A 100 27.88 -2.01 14.21
N LEU A 101 27.43 -0.99 14.93
CA LEU A 101 27.95 0.37 14.85
C LEU A 101 29.50 0.34 14.87
N ARG A 102 30.14 0.39 13.70
CA ARG A 102 31.48 0.98 13.51
C ARG A 102 31.80 1.11 12.01
N LYS A 103 31.57 2.33 11.51
CA LYS A 103 32.44 3.10 10.60
C LYS A 103 33.06 2.35 9.41
N LYS A 104 32.65 2.70 8.19
CA LYS A 104 33.47 3.40 7.17
C LYS A 104 32.72 3.39 5.83
N ARG A 105 32.65 4.55 5.19
CA ARG A 105 31.99 4.76 3.90
C ARG A 105 32.59 3.89 2.80
N GLN A 106 31.75 3.23 2.03
CA GLN A 106 31.82 3.13 0.58
C GLN A 106 30.43 2.69 0.08
N ASP A 107 29.80 3.57 -0.70
CA ASP A 107 28.81 3.29 -1.74
C ASP A 107 28.05 1.95 -1.64
N ASP A 108 26.94 1.93 -0.90
CA ASP A 108 25.97 0.82 -0.92
C ASP A 108 24.56 1.43 -0.85
N GLY A 109 24.12 1.92 -2.01
CA GLY A 109 22.81 2.53 -2.21
C GLY A 109 21.69 1.57 -2.55
N GLU A 110 21.85 0.24 -2.43
CA GLU A 110 20.92 -0.69 -3.09
C GLU A 110 20.63 -1.97 -2.27
N GLU A 111 20.32 -1.86 -0.97
CA GLU A 111 19.49 -2.88 -0.30
C GLU A 111 18.11 -2.30 0.01
N TYR A 112 17.41 -1.87 -1.05
CA TYR A 112 16.00 -1.58 -0.90
C TYR A 112 15.27 -2.86 -0.53
N VAL A 113 14.49 -2.80 0.55
CA VAL A 113 13.57 -3.88 0.97
C VAL A 113 12.62 -4.29 -0.16
N CYS A 114 12.39 -3.40 -1.13
CA CYS A 114 11.77 -3.68 -2.41
C CYS A 114 12.71 -3.25 -3.54
N PRO A 115 13.25 -4.17 -4.36
CA PRO A 115 14.08 -3.81 -5.51
C PRO A 115 13.33 -2.80 -6.39
N MET A 116 13.96 -1.66 -6.69
CA MET A 116 13.43 -0.69 -7.67
C MET A 116 13.36 -1.30 -9.10
N ASN A 117 13.98 -2.48 -9.29
CA ASN A 117 14.02 -3.23 -10.55
C ASN A 117 12.80 -4.16 -10.75
N VAL A 118 11.66 -3.90 -10.10
CA VAL A 118 10.39 -4.45 -10.56
C VAL A 118 10.03 -3.66 -11.81
N GLU A 119 10.32 -4.20 -12.99
CA GLU A 119 9.82 -3.63 -14.25
C GLU A 119 8.29 -3.50 -14.13
N MET A 120 7.81 -2.28 -13.89
CA MET A 120 6.39 -2.00 -13.90
C MET A 120 5.86 -2.27 -15.30
N PRO A 121 4.69 -2.94 -15.45
CA PRO A 121 4.05 -3.09 -16.75
C PRO A 121 3.93 -1.72 -17.41
N LYS A 122 4.48 -1.61 -18.63
CA LYS A 122 4.86 -0.35 -19.29
C LYS A 122 3.67 0.54 -19.69
N ASN A 123 2.46 0.19 -19.28
CA ASN A 123 1.18 0.68 -19.79
C ASN A 123 0.11 0.88 -18.70
N SER A 124 0.46 0.77 -17.41
CA SER A 124 -0.51 1.13 -16.36
C SER A 124 -0.68 2.65 -16.26
N SER A 125 -1.90 3.11 -16.00
CA SER A 125 -2.24 4.52 -15.75
C SER A 125 -1.48 5.15 -14.56
N PHE A 126 -0.70 4.36 -13.83
CA PHE A 126 0.23 4.81 -12.78
C PHE A 126 1.54 5.40 -13.35
N GLN A 127 1.83 5.26 -14.65
CA GLN A 127 3.01 5.88 -15.26
C GLN A 127 2.87 7.38 -15.50
N THR A 128 1.66 7.95 -15.51
CA THR A 128 1.50 9.41 -15.60
C THR A 128 2.26 10.09 -14.46
N SER A 129 2.23 9.52 -13.26
CA SER A 129 3.02 9.99 -12.10
C SER A 129 4.53 9.73 -12.21
N ALA A 130 4.96 8.65 -12.88
CA ALA A 130 6.38 8.30 -13.03
C ALA A 130 7.08 9.13 -14.13
N ARG A 131 6.39 9.42 -15.24
CA ARG A 131 6.87 10.33 -16.30
C ARG A 131 7.02 11.76 -15.78
N ILE A 132 6.18 12.17 -14.83
CA ILE A 132 6.32 13.46 -14.15
C ILE A 132 7.60 13.49 -13.30
N TYR A 133 8.09 12.36 -12.79
CA TYR A 133 9.32 12.32 -12.00
C TYR A 133 10.61 12.40 -12.85
N GLU A 134 10.62 11.79 -14.04
CA GLU A 134 11.76 11.86 -14.98
C GLU A 134 11.95 13.27 -15.56
N ASP A 135 10.85 13.95 -15.95
CA ASP A 135 10.90 15.31 -16.52
C ASP A 135 11.32 16.37 -15.47
N ASN A 136 11.14 16.07 -14.18
CA ASN A 136 11.60 16.92 -13.07
C ASN A 136 13.05 16.62 -12.65
N LEU A 137 13.62 15.48 -13.06
CA LEU A 137 14.98 15.09 -12.65
C LEU A 137 16.05 15.86 -13.44
N GLU A 138 15.77 16.22 -14.70
CA GLU A 138 16.61 17.16 -15.47
C GLU A 138 16.61 18.59 -14.88
N HIS A 139 15.63 18.95 -14.05
CA HIS A 139 15.60 20.26 -13.39
C HIS A 139 16.37 20.28 -12.06
N LEU A 140 16.68 19.12 -11.48
CA LEU A 140 17.26 19.05 -10.13
C LEU A 140 18.77 19.33 -10.10
N GLU A 141 19.45 19.32 -11.26
CA GLU A 141 20.83 19.82 -11.38
C GLU A 141 20.94 21.35 -11.35
N LYS A 142 19.81 22.08 -11.34
CA LYS A 142 19.79 23.55 -11.14
C LYS A 142 19.59 23.97 -9.68
N MET A 143 19.88 23.08 -8.73
CA MET A 143 19.82 23.40 -7.31
C MET A 143 21.12 24.07 -6.82
N GLU A 144 21.48 25.20 -7.43
CA GLU A 144 22.38 26.17 -6.81
C GLU A 144 21.54 27.37 -6.38
N ASP A 145 21.29 27.45 -5.07
CA ASP A 145 20.89 28.63 -4.29
C ASP A 145 20.15 29.75 -5.03
N SER A 146 18.81 29.69 -5.06
CA SER A 146 18.04 30.92 -5.21
C SER A 146 18.19 31.72 -3.90
N GLU A 147 19.15 32.64 -3.87
CA GLU A 147 19.36 33.61 -2.80
C GLU A 147 18.03 34.24 -2.32
N GLY A 148 17.08 34.44 -3.25
CA GLY A 148 15.73 34.90 -2.96
C GLY A 148 14.93 34.00 -2.02
N THR A 149 15.00 32.68 -2.17
CA THR A 149 14.26 31.73 -1.31
C THR A 149 14.85 31.72 0.11
N VAL A 150 16.17 31.77 0.23
CA VAL A 150 16.85 31.84 1.54
C VAL A 150 16.48 33.14 2.27
N ARG A 151 16.45 34.28 1.57
CA ARG A 151 16.04 35.57 2.14
C ARG A 151 14.57 35.56 2.56
N GLN A 152 13.69 34.94 1.79
CA GLN A 152 12.27 34.83 2.12
C GLN A 152 12.03 33.94 3.34
N ILE A 153 12.74 32.81 3.46
CA ILE A 153 12.67 31.94 4.64
C ILE A 153 13.24 32.66 5.87
N GLY A 154 14.33 33.41 5.71
CA GLY A 154 14.91 34.23 6.78
C GLY A 154 13.93 35.27 7.32
N ALA A 155 13.26 36.03 6.44
CA ALA A 155 12.25 37.01 6.83
C ALA A 155 11.04 36.37 7.54
N PHE A 156 10.63 35.18 7.11
CA PHE A 156 9.53 34.46 7.77
C PHE A 156 9.92 33.94 9.16
N SER A 157 11.14 33.42 9.29
CA SER A 157 11.72 32.98 10.57
C SER A 157 11.81 34.15 11.58
N GLU A 158 12.22 35.33 11.11
CA GLU A 158 12.29 36.54 11.94
C GLU A 158 10.90 36.95 12.49
N GLY A 159 9.87 36.91 11.64
CA GLY A 159 8.49 37.18 12.05
C GLY A 159 7.96 36.22 13.12
N ILE A 160 8.25 34.92 12.99
CA ILE A 160 7.86 33.91 13.99
C ILE A 160 8.58 34.15 15.32
N ASN A 161 9.87 34.47 15.28
CA ASN A 161 10.66 34.73 16.48
C ASN A 161 10.17 35.99 17.23
N ASN A 162 9.78 37.04 16.49
CA ASN A 162 9.20 38.25 17.09
C ASN A 162 7.86 37.96 17.78
N LEU A 163 6.96 37.23 17.13
CA LEU A 163 5.71 36.78 17.75
C LEU A 163 5.96 35.95 19.01
N THR A 164 6.94 35.05 18.96
CA THR A 164 7.32 34.20 20.09
C THR A 164 7.86 35.03 21.26
N SER A 165 8.56 36.13 21.00
CA SER A 165 9.01 37.06 22.04
C SER A 165 7.82 37.79 22.67
N MET A 166 6.90 38.32 21.86
CA MET A 166 5.70 39.00 22.36
C MET A 166 4.83 38.08 23.22
N LEU A 167 4.65 36.83 22.79
CA LEU A 167 3.89 35.84 23.55
C LEU A 167 4.58 35.42 24.85
N LYS A 168 5.91 35.50 24.94
CA LYS A 168 6.61 35.25 26.22
C LYS A 168 6.37 36.36 27.23
N ASP A 169 6.24 37.60 26.76
CA ASP A 169 5.99 38.75 27.62
C ASP A 169 4.52 38.83 28.09
N ASP A 170 3.56 38.38 27.27
CA ASP A 170 2.12 38.34 27.63
C ASP A 170 1.74 37.20 28.60
N VAL A 171 2.54 36.13 28.69
CA VAL A 171 2.26 35.00 29.60
C VAL A 171 2.58 35.32 31.07
N PHE A 172 3.23 36.44 31.36
CA PHE A 172 3.55 36.85 32.74
C PHE A 172 2.35 37.38 33.55
N PHE A 173 1.14 37.49 32.96
CA PHE A 173 -0.01 38.11 33.64
C PHE A 173 -1.21 37.18 33.93
N ARG A 174 -1.03 35.86 33.92
CA ARG A 174 -2.10 34.90 34.30
C ARG A 174 -1.78 33.94 35.44
N GLU A 175 -0.80 34.28 36.28
CA GLU A 175 -0.52 33.54 37.52
C GLU A 175 -1.06 34.27 38.77
N VAL A 176 -2.28 34.82 38.71
CA VAL A 176 -3.07 35.18 39.90
C VAL A 176 -4.54 34.87 39.61
N SER A 177 -4.97 33.65 39.95
CA SER A 177 -6.29 33.34 40.52
C SER A 177 -6.50 31.82 40.50
N ALA A 178 -5.68 31.09 41.25
CA ALA A 178 -5.98 29.71 41.63
C ALA A 178 -6.73 29.73 42.97
N CYS A 179 -8.06 29.60 42.91
CA CYS A 179 -8.87 29.12 44.02
C CYS A 179 -10.19 28.55 43.48
N PRO A 180 -10.44 27.24 43.55
CA PRO A 180 -11.79 26.71 43.45
C PRO A 180 -12.42 26.68 44.85
N PRO A 181 -13.66 27.17 45.05
CA PRO A 181 -14.38 26.87 46.28
C PRO A 181 -14.96 25.45 46.23
N GLU A 182 -15.23 24.98 47.43
CA GLU A 182 -15.46 23.61 47.84
C GLU A 182 -16.83 23.04 47.42
N TYR A 183 -16.88 21.72 47.55
CA TYR A 183 -17.99 20.80 47.38
C TYR A 183 -19.15 21.04 48.38
N ASP A 184 -20.41 20.98 47.93
CA ASP A 184 -21.58 20.75 48.79
C ASP A 184 -22.62 19.82 48.11
N PRO A 185 -22.92 18.63 48.67
CA PRO A 185 -23.86 17.67 48.10
C PRO A 185 -25.19 17.64 48.87
N SER A 186 -26.05 18.65 48.74
CA SER A 186 -27.42 18.50 49.22
C SER A 186 -28.36 19.57 48.66
N GLU A 187 -29.21 19.20 47.70
CA GLU A 187 -30.64 19.52 47.83
C GLU A 187 -31.49 18.63 46.93
N MET A 188 -32.18 17.71 47.60
CA MET A 188 -33.38 17.02 47.10
C MET A 188 -34.49 18.05 46.93
N HIS A 189 -35.00 18.23 45.71
CA HIS A 189 -36.39 18.63 45.49
C HIS A 189 -36.89 17.98 44.20
N ASN A 190 -37.45 16.78 44.35
CA ASN A 190 -38.28 16.15 43.36
C ASN A 190 -39.73 16.24 43.88
N ASN A 191 -40.40 17.33 43.52
CA ASN A 191 -41.83 17.57 43.64
C ASN A 191 -42.23 18.20 42.30
N SER A 192 -43.32 17.88 41.62
CA SER A 192 -44.38 16.89 41.79
C SER A 192 -45.28 17.05 40.55
N ASN A 193 -45.90 15.95 40.12
CA ASN A 193 -47.06 15.82 39.23
C ASN A 193 -47.93 17.07 38.99
N ILE A 194 -48.32 17.30 37.73
CA ILE A 194 -49.68 17.13 37.14
C ILE A 194 -49.53 16.98 35.63
#